data_AF-A0A960ZHH2-F1
#
_entry.id   AF-A0A960ZHH2-F1
#
_cell.length_a   1.000
_cell.length_b   1.000
_cell.length_c   1.000
_cell.angle_alpha   90.00
_cell.angle_beta   90.00
_cell.angle_gamma   90.00
#
_symmetry.space_group_name_H-M   'P 1'
#
loop_
_entity.id
_entity.type
_entity.pdbx_description
1 polymer ?
#
loop_
_entity_poly.entity_id
_entity_poly.type
_entity_poly.pdbx_seq_one_letter_code
_entity_poly.pdbx_strand_id
1 'polypeptide(L)'
;MKKLNIFTIICITVLMTNTSFAQRNIDEILKDFRAGSEAFAAKDYTSARTSLEKFIEEYPLEYETREAIYLAAESARYLQDWHAAIRYYHLTQTRYPYSKHRRTLTFRLGQCYYEIKNLRRALYQFDEYQKAGASAPFYIHSHIYQAEIYETNREWEKSIEKYEFVLRFPKIETKISKLTRARLHRRLADLYAERGKQPRLAYTNYMSAFELGHPKTAQLRMSLRNITLQRFDINKGFTDKSITDIKTDGDDIWIATFNGGLYRYVRSSNTTEKIRIPSAQVRGIHVDFEQVFVNTFDGIYIYNKKNSSVSELRSESQVFNLAQNVIKDDRFLYFSTLSRGLIQYDLIKKNLNLLDSSSYVKSNTVFAMDADHRYLAIGTLNNGVVLVDKQSDKKTYLNRENGFLHENNVKALKIDGRFLWIAVHTKGVYQYDIENGKIKFMNWGIPFPTVIEKREKEIWIGTTGSGIRVFDREKETLTKISAIDGLRSNEIQQIEIEDDYIWIGYLDAGIDILYRPLSSIPFSAMH
;
A
#
# COMPACT_ATOMS: atom_id res chain seq x y z
N MET A 1 -27.50 -90.12 10.37
CA MET A 1 -26.73 -89.69 9.19
C MET A 1 -27.66 -89.70 7.98
N LYS A 2 -28.25 -88.54 7.65
CA LYS A 2 -29.19 -88.41 6.52
C LYS A 2 -28.39 -88.49 5.22
N LYS A 3 -28.79 -89.39 4.32
CA LYS A 3 -28.29 -89.50 2.94
C LYS A 3 -28.49 -88.14 2.26
N LEU A 4 -27.42 -87.37 2.08
CA LEU A 4 -27.43 -86.21 1.20
C LEU A 4 -27.69 -86.75 -0.21
N ASN A 5 -28.80 -86.32 -0.80
CA ASN A 5 -29.26 -86.82 -2.09
C ASN A 5 -28.20 -86.49 -3.14
N ILE A 6 -27.81 -87.45 -3.99
CA ILE A 6 -26.76 -87.29 -5.02
C ILE A 6 -27.06 -86.07 -5.91
N PHE A 7 -28.35 -85.78 -6.13
CA PHE A 7 -28.82 -84.59 -6.83
C PHE A 7 -28.39 -83.27 -6.17
N THR A 8 -28.35 -83.19 -4.84
CA THR A 8 -27.94 -81.98 -4.10
C THR A 8 -26.44 -81.74 -4.19
N ILE A 9 -25.62 -82.82 -4.19
CA ILE A 9 -24.16 -82.73 -4.39
C ILE A 9 -23.85 -82.28 -5.81
N ILE A 10 -24.52 -82.85 -6.82
CA ILE A 10 -24.37 -82.46 -8.23
C ILE A 10 -24.79 -81.00 -8.45
N CYS A 11 -25.91 -80.56 -7.87
CA CYS A 11 -26.32 -79.16 -7.94
C CYS A 11 -25.32 -78.20 -7.29
N ILE A 12 -24.73 -78.55 -6.14
CA ILE A 12 -23.72 -77.71 -5.46
C ILE A 12 -22.40 -77.68 -6.25
N THR A 13 -21.95 -78.80 -6.81
CA THR A 13 -20.76 -78.81 -7.68
C THR A 13 -20.99 -78.07 -8.98
N VAL A 14 -22.17 -78.19 -9.61
CA VAL A 14 -22.51 -77.45 -10.84
C VAL A 14 -22.68 -75.95 -10.55
N LEU A 15 -23.25 -75.58 -9.40
CA LEU A 15 -23.29 -74.18 -8.93
C LEU A 15 -21.88 -73.65 -8.65
N MET A 16 -21.02 -74.40 -7.95
CA MET A 16 -19.64 -73.99 -7.66
C MET A 16 -18.75 -73.92 -8.91
N THR A 17 -18.92 -74.85 -9.87
CA THR A 17 -18.20 -74.80 -11.15
C THR A 17 -18.70 -73.65 -12.02
N ASN A 18 -20.01 -73.40 -12.07
CA ASN A 18 -20.57 -72.25 -12.79
C ASN A 18 -20.15 -70.91 -12.15
N THR A 19 -20.07 -70.81 -10.82
CA THR A 19 -19.53 -69.61 -10.17
C THR A 19 -18.04 -69.45 -10.45
N SER A 20 -17.24 -70.52 -10.43
CA SER A 20 -15.80 -70.45 -10.74
C SER A 20 -15.52 -70.08 -12.21
N PHE A 21 -16.35 -70.56 -13.13
CA PHE A 21 -16.25 -70.28 -14.56
C PHE A 21 -16.72 -68.85 -14.89
N ALA A 22 -17.83 -68.40 -14.29
CA ALA A 22 -18.27 -67.02 -14.37
C ALA A 22 -17.24 -66.05 -13.76
N GLN A 23 -16.60 -66.43 -12.65
CA GLN A 23 -15.55 -65.63 -12.01
C GLN A 23 -14.29 -65.53 -12.87
N ARG A 24 -13.86 -66.64 -13.49
CA ARG A 24 -12.72 -66.66 -14.43
C ARG A 24 -12.96 -65.76 -15.64
N ASN A 25 -14.20 -65.73 -16.15
CA ASN A 25 -14.59 -64.90 -17.29
C ASN A 25 -14.60 -63.40 -16.93
N ILE A 26 -15.06 -63.04 -15.72
CA ILE A 26 -15.01 -61.65 -15.22
C ILE A 26 -13.55 -61.20 -14.97
N ASP A 27 -12.70 -62.07 -14.42
CA ASP A 27 -11.29 -61.75 -14.17
C ASP A 27 -10.50 -61.55 -15.48
N GLU A 28 -10.87 -62.26 -16.54
CA GLU A 28 -10.30 -62.08 -17.88
C GLU A 28 -10.75 -60.76 -18.53
N ILE A 29 -12.04 -60.44 -18.46
CA ILE A 29 -12.60 -59.17 -18.96
C ILE A 29 -11.97 -57.96 -18.24
N LEU A 30 -11.86 -58.02 -16.90
CA LEU A 30 -11.37 -56.90 -16.10
C LEU A 30 -9.84 -56.83 -15.99
N LYS A 31 -9.10 -57.75 -16.62
CA LYS A 31 -7.64 -57.84 -16.51
C LYS A 31 -6.95 -56.53 -16.88
N ASP A 32 -7.30 -55.98 -18.05
CA ASP A 32 -6.68 -54.75 -18.56
C ASP A 32 -7.14 -53.51 -17.78
N PHE A 33 -8.38 -53.50 -17.29
CA PHE A 33 -8.86 -52.45 -16.39
C PHE A 33 -8.11 -52.43 -15.04
N ARG A 34 -7.88 -53.60 -14.43
CA ARG A 34 -7.11 -53.72 -13.19
C ARG A 34 -5.66 -53.31 -13.38
N ALA A 35 -5.00 -53.84 -14.43
CA ALA A 35 -3.63 -53.47 -14.78
C ALA A 35 -3.50 -51.95 -15.01
N GLY A 36 -4.44 -51.36 -15.75
CA GLY A 36 -4.48 -49.91 -15.99
C GLY A 36 -4.71 -49.08 -14.72
N SER A 37 -5.60 -49.53 -13.84
CA SER A 37 -5.89 -48.86 -12.56
C SER A 37 -4.72 -48.94 -11.59
N GLU A 38 -4.02 -50.08 -11.54
CA GLU A 38 -2.81 -50.29 -10.73
C GLU A 38 -1.65 -49.43 -11.24
N ALA A 39 -1.43 -49.41 -12.55
CA ALA A 39 -0.42 -48.54 -13.17
C ALA A 39 -0.72 -47.05 -12.88
N PHE A 40 -2.00 -46.65 -12.92
CA PHE A 40 -2.41 -45.29 -12.57
C PHE A 40 -2.09 -44.97 -11.11
N ALA A 41 -2.39 -45.89 -10.19
CA ALA A 41 -2.07 -45.74 -8.77
C ALA A 41 -0.54 -45.68 -8.53
N ALA A 42 0.24 -46.40 -9.34
CA ALA A 42 1.70 -46.36 -9.35
C ALA A 42 2.28 -45.10 -10.03
N LYS A 43 1.43 -44.20 -10.57
CA LYS A 43 1.80 -43.01 -11.35
C LYS A 43 2.52 -43.30 -12.68
N ASP A 44 2.44 -44.53 -13.16
CA ASP A 44 2.87 -44.89 -14.51
C ASP A 44 1.71 -44.61 -15.49
N TYR A 45 1.55 -43.32 -15.84
CA TYR A 45 0.45 -42.87 -16.67
C TYR A 45 0.51 -43.37 -18.11
N THR A 46 1.70 -43.73 -18.60
CA THR A 46 1.87 -44.26 -19.96
C THR A 46 1.28 -45.67 -20.03
N SER A 47 1.72 -46.57 -19.15
CA SER A 47 1.20 -47.94 -19.09
C SER A 47 -0.27 -47.95 -18.70
N ALA A 48 -0.67 -47.09 -17.75
CA ALA A 48 -2.07 -46.92 -17.37
C ALA A 48 -2.94 -46.56 -18.57
N ARG A 49 -2.55 -45.55 -19.35
CA ARG A 49 -3.31 -45.13 -20.53
C ARG A 49 -3.43 -46.28 -21.54
N THR A 50 -2.34 -46.97 -21.85
CA THR A 50 -2.34 -48.07 -22.84
C THR A 50 -3.27 -49.22 -22.42
N SER A 51 -3.17 -49.69 -21.17
CA SER A 51 -4.04 -50.78 -20.68
C SER A 51 -5.50 -50.36 -20.59
N LEU A 52 -5.78 -49.11 -20.18
CA LEU A 52 -7.15 -48.59 -20.11
C LEU A 52 -7.76 -48.38 -21.50
N GLU A 53 -7.00 -47.86 -22.47
CA GLU A 53 -7.44 -47.72 -23.86
C GLU A 53 -7.80 -49.08 -24.46
N LYS A 54 -6.96 -50.10 -24.24
CA LYS A 54 -7.22 -51.47 -24.67
C LYS A 54 -8.53 -52.01 -24.08
N PHE A 55 -8.75 -51.83 -22.78
CA PHE A 55 -9.99 -52.24 -22.13
C PHE A 55 -11.23 -51.51 -22.68
N ILE A 56 -11.13 -50.20 -22.96
CA ILE A 56 -12.24 -49.40 -23.51
C ILE A 56 -12.63 -49.87 -24.92
N GLU A 57 -11.65 -50.29 -25.73
CA GLU A 57 -11.86 -50.80 -27.08
C GLU A 57 -12.48 -52.20 -27.08
N GLU A 58 -11.97 -53.10 -26.25
CA GLU A 58 -12.44 -54.49 -26.19
C GLU A 58 -13.82 -54.61 -25.49
N TYR A 59 -14.09 -53.77 -24.48
CA TYR A 59 -15.25 -53.90 -23.59
C TYR A 59 -16.05 -52.59 -23.42
N PRO A 60 -16.58 -51.98 -24.50
CA PRO A 60 -17.18 -50.64 -24.45
C PRO A 60 -18.49 -50.53 -23.63
N LEU A 61 -19.15 -51.65 -23.33
CA LEU A 61 -20.44 -51.70 -22.63
C LEU A 61 -20.32 -52.11 -21.15
N GLU A 62 -19.13 -52.51 -20.70
CA GLU A 62 -18.92 -52.92 -19.32
C GLU A 62 -19.09 -51.76 -18.33
N TYR A 63 -19.47 -52.09 -17.10
CA TYR A 63 -19.74 -51.09 -16.06
C TYR A 63 -18.48 -50.26 -15.73
N GLU A 64 -17.33 -50.92 -15.71
CA GLU A 64 -16.01 -50.36 -15.39
C GLU A 64 -15.50 -49.41 -16.47
N THR A 65 -16.01 -49.49 -17.70
CA THR A 65 -15.58 -48.68 -18.84
C THR A 65 -15.77 -47.18 -18.59
N ARG A 66 -16.78 -46.80 -17.81
CA ARG A 66 -16.96 -45.41 -17.36
C ARG A 66 -15.75 -44.91 -16.55
N GLU A 67 -15.27 -45.72 -15.62
CA GLU A 67 -14.12 -45.36 -14.78
C GLU A 67 -12.83 -45.45 -15.59
N ALA A 68 -12.73 -46.43 -16.49
CA ALA A 68 -11.59 -46.60 -17.38
C ALA A 68 -11.36 -45.37 -18.28
N ILE A 69 -12.42 -44.85 -18.92
CA ILE A 69 -12.32 -43.63 -19.75
C ILE A 69 -11.89 -42.42 -18.90
N TYR A 70 -12.39 -42.30 -17.67
CA TYR A 70 -12.00 -41.21 -16.78
C TYR A 70 -10.52 -41.32 -16.38
N LEU A 71 -10.04 -42.51 -16.02
CA LEU A 71 -8.64 -42.74 -15.66
C LEU A 71 -7.71 -42.57 -16.87
N ALA A 72 -8.13 -42.96 -18.06
CA ALA A 72 -7.40 -42.70 -19.30
C ALA A 72 -7.29 -41.20 -19.58
N ALA A 73 -8.36 -40.43 -19.32
CA ALA A 73 -8.36 -38.98 -19.44
C ALA A 73 -7.41 -38.29 -18.43
N GLU A 74 -7.42 -38.72 -17.17
CA GLU A 74 -6.49 -38.20 -16.15
C GLU A 74 -5.04 -38.60 -16.47
N SER A 75 -4.81 -39.81 -16.98
CA SER A 75 -3.49 -40.28 -17.44
C SER A 75 -2.98 -39.39 -18.57
N ALA A 76 -3.80 -39.15 -19.61
CA ALA A 76 -3.47 -38.24 -20.71
C ALA A 76 -3.18 -36.81 -20.20
N ARG A 77 -3.94 -36.33 -19.22
CA ARG A 77 -3.72 -35.02 -18.58
C ARG A 77 -2.37 -34.96 -17.85
N TYR A 78 -2.01 -35.99 -17.09
CA TYR A 78 -0.71 -36.05 -16.42
C TYR A 78 0.46 -36.17 -17.39
N LEU A 79 0.25 -36.80 -18.55
CA LEU A 79 1.19 -36.85 -19.67
C LEU A 79 1.23 -35.55 -20.49
N GLN A 80 0.44 -34.53 -20.13
CA GLN A 80 0.30 -33.26 -20.86
C GLN A 80 -0.23 -33.41 -22.30
N ASP A 81 -0.87 -34.53 -22.62
CA ASP A 81 -1.60 -34.74 -23.86
C ASP A 81 -3.02 -34.17 -23.72
N TRP A 82 -3.11 -32.84 -23.76
CA TRP A 82 -4.34 -32.10 -23.51
C TRP A 82 -5.45 -32.43 -24.50
N HIS A 83 -5.10 -32.71 -25.75
CA HIS A 83 -6.08 -33.06 -26.78
C HIS A 83 -6.69 -34.42 -26.52
N ALA A 84 -5.89 -35.44 -26.17
CA ALA A 84 -6.42 -36.74 -25.78
C ALA A 84 -7.26 -36.65 -24.51
N ALA A 85 -6.80 -35.90 -23.50
CA ALA A 85 -7.56 -35.68 -22.27
C ALA A 85 -8.94 -35.06 -22.55
N ILE A 86 -9.01 -34.01 -23.39
CA ILE A 86 -10.28 -33.38 -23.79
C ILE A 86 -11.20 -34.38 -24.49
N ARG A 87 -10.68 -35.21 -25.42
CA ARG A 87 -11.47 -36.24 -26.09
C ARG A 87 -12.08 -37.22 -25.10
N TYR A 88 -11.29 -37.76 -24.19
CA TYR A 88 -11.78 -38.73 -23.20
C TYR A 88 -12.75 -38.11 -22.18
N TYR A 89 -12.53 -36.86 -21.78
CA TYR A 89 -13.48 -36.16 -20.90
C TYR A 89 -14.84 -35.93 -21.58
N HIS A 90 -14.87 -35.50 -22.85
CA HIS A 90 -16.12 -35.40 -23.60
C HIS A 90 -16.78 -36.76 -23.80
N LEU A 91 -16.01 -37.80 -24.11
CA LEU A 91 -16.51 -39.16 -24.25
C LEU A 91 -17.21 -39.62 -22.95
N THR A 92 -16.61 -39.32 -21.80
CA THR A 92 -17.18 -39.61 -20.49
C THR A 92 -18.50 -38.84 -20.26
N GLN A 93 -18.56 -37.56 -20.61
CA GLN A 93 -19.76 -36.74 -20.46
C GLN A 93 -20.91 -37.19 -21.37
N THR A 94 -20.62 -37.55 -22.62
CA THR A 94 -21.63 -37.95 -23.61
C THR A 94 -22.18 -39.35 -23.33
N ARG A 95 -21.30 -40.32 -23.04
CA ARG A 95 -21.74 -41.71 -22.78
C ARG A 95 -22.28 -41.92 -21.37
N TYR A 96 -21.79 -41.16 -20.38
CA TYR A 96 -22.13 -41.37 -18.97
C TYR A 96 -22.52 -40.05 -18.26
N PRO A 97 -23.64 -39.42 -18.65
CA PRO A 97 -24.06 -38.10 -18.15
C PRO A 97 -24.37 -38.05 -16.65
N TYR A 98 -24.55 -39.20 -15.99
CA TYR A 98 -24.80 -39.33 -14.55
C TYR A 98 -23.57 -39.82 -13.75
N SER A 99 -22.37 -39.71 -14.33
CA SER A 99 -21.14 -40.09 -13.63
C SER A 99 -20.94 -39.30 -12.33
N LYS A 100 -20.48 -39.99 -11.28
CA LYS A 100 -20.04 -39.38 -10.00
C LYS A 100 -18.98 -38.29 -10.23
N HIS A 101 -18.21 -38.41 -11.31
CA HIS A 101 -17.12 -37.50 -11.67
C HIS A 101 -17.57 -36.26 -12.46
N ARG A 102 -18.85 -36.13 -12.83
CA ARG A 102 -19.35 -35.07 -13.73
C ARG A 102 -18.87 -33.67 -13.37
N ARG A 103 -18.91 -33.31 -12.08
CA ARG A 103 -18.47 -31.98 -11.62
C ARG A 103 -16.96 -31.80 -11.78
N THR A 104 -16.18 -32.78 -11.35
CA THR A 104 -14.71 -32.77 -11.49
C THR A 104 -14.32 -32.70 -12.96
N LEU A 105 -15.02 -33.43 -13.84
CA LEU A 105 -14.82 -33.41 -15.29
C LEU A 105 -14.97 -32.01 -15.89
N THR A 106 -16.02 -31.26 -15.52
CA THR A 106 -16.22 -29.88 -16.00
C THR A 106 -15.04 -28.98 -15.65
N PHE A 107 -14.54 -29.05 -14.41
CA PHE A 107 -13.35 -28.30 -14.01
C PHE A 107 -12.09 -28.73 -14.78
N ARG A 108 -11.87 -30.05 -14.93
CA ARG A 108 -10.72 -30.62 -15.65
C ARG A 108 -10.71 -30.26 -17.13
N LEU A 109 -11.88 -30.22 -17.77
CA LEU A 109 -12.05 -29.71 -19.13
C LEU A 109 -11.65 -28.24 -19.23
N GLY A 110 -12.08 -27.41 -18.28
CA GLY A 110 -11.67 -26.01 -18.19
C GLY A 110 -10.14 -25.85 -18.13
N GLN A 111 -9.47 -26.66 -17.30
CA GLN A 111 -8.01 -26.69 -17.21
C GLN A 111 -7.36 -27.10 -18.55
N CYS A 112 -7.84 -28.17 -19.19
CA CYS A 112 -7.25 -28.61 -20.46
C CYS A 112 -7.42 -27.55 -21.56
N TYR A 113 -8.58 -26.89 -21.62
CA TYR A 113 -8.80 -25.79 -22.56
C TYR A 113 -7.91 -24.59 -22.28
N TYR A 114 -7.63 -24.29 -21.01
CA TYR A 114 -6.70 -23.23 -20.62
C TYR A 114 -5.28 -23.52 -21.11
N GLU A 115 -4.80 -24.75 -20.94
CA GLU A 115 -3.44 -25.17 -21.36
C GLU A 115 -3.25 -25.07 -22.88
N ILE A 116 -4.25 -25.47 -23.68
CA ILE A 116 -4.21 -25.31 -25.15
C ILE A 116 -4.54 -23.89 -25.64
N LYS A 117 -4.59 -22.91 -24.72
CA LYS A 117 -4.91 -21.50 -24.99
C LYS A 117 -6.28 -21.25 -25.62
N ASN A 118 -7.21 -22.19 -25.48
CA ASN A 118 -8.62 -21.97 -25.86
C ASN A 118 -9.39 -21.31 -24.71
N LEU A 119 -9.05 -20.05 -24.45
CA LEU A 119 -9.51 -19.32 -23.26
C LEU A 119 -11.03 -19.16 -23.19
N ARG A 120 -11.70 -19.00 -24.35
CA ARG A 120 -13.16 -18.89 -24.42
C ARG A 120 -13.85 -20.15 -23.92
N ARG A 121 -13.40 -21.33 -24.36
CA ARG A 121 -13.97 -22.61 -23.89
C ARG A 121 -13.58 -22.88 -22.44
N ALA A 122 -12.37 -22.48 -22.02
CA ALA A 122 -11.95 -22.60 -20.63
C ALA A 122 -12.87 -21.80 -19.69
N LEU A 123 -13.13 -20.52 -20.00
CA LEU A 123 -14.06 -19.67 -19.22
C LEU A 123 -15.44 -20.30 -19.09
N TYR A 124 -16.01 -20.77 -20.21
CA TYR A 124 -17.33 -21.42 -20.20
C TYR A 124 -17.36 -22.62 -19.25
N GLN A 125 -16.34 -23.48 -19.27
CA GLN A 125 -16.27 -24.62 -18.37
C GLN A 125 -16.12 -24.20 -16.90
N PHE A 126 -15.36 -23.15 -16.60
CA PHE A 126 -15.24 -22.64 -15.23
C PHE A 126 -16.55 -22.01 -14.72
N ASP A 127 -17.27 -21.27 -15.56
CA ASP A 127 -18.59 -20.73 -15.22
C ASP A 127 -19.61 -21.84 -14.96
N GLU A 128 -19.65 -22.86 -15.84
CA GLU A 128 -20.52 -24.04 -15.64
C GLU A 128 -20.17 -24.79 -14.34
N TYR A 129 -18.88 -24.91 -14.01
CA TYR A 129 -18.44 -25.55 -12.77
C TYR A 129 -18.90 -24.78 -11.52
N GLN A 130 -18.86 -23.44 -11.55
CA GLN A 130 -19.20 -22.58 -10.41
C GLN A 130 -20.68 -22.65 -10.02
N LYS A 131 -21.58 -23.06 -10.93
CA LYS A 131 -23.00 -23.31 -10.62
C LYS A 131 -23.20 -24.38 -9.53
N ALA A 132 -22.20 -25.22 -9.28
CA ALA A 132 -22.23 -26.19 -8.18
C ALA A 132 -22.11 -25.54 -6.79
N GLY A 133 -21.78 -24.25 -6.70
CA GLY A 133 -21.71 -23.48 -5.46
C GLY A 133 -20.37 -23.57 -4.74
N ALA A 134 -20.24 -22.75 -3.69
CA ALA A 134 -19.00 -22.51 -2.96
C ALA A 134 -18.44 -23.72 -2.20
N SER A 135 -19.25 -24.76 -1.98
CA SER A 135 -18.83 -26.01 -1.35
C SER A 135 -18.03 -26.92 -2.28
N ALA A 136 -18.05 -26.67 -3.60
CA ALA A 136 -17.36 -27.50 -4.58
C ALA A 136 -15.82 -27.49 -4.36
N PRO A 137 -15.13 -28.64 -4.52
CA PRO A 137 -13.70 -28.77 -4.19
C PRO A 137 -12.77 -27.78 -4.91
N PHE A 138 -13.04 -27.49 -6.18
CA PHE A 138 -12.22 -26.61 -7.02
C PHE A 138 -12.85 -25.23 -7.23
N TYR A 139 -13.82 -24.84 -6.39
CA TYR A 139 -14.55 -23.57 -6.57
C TYR A 139 -13.60 -22.38 -6.63
N ILE A 140 -12.69 -22.28 -5.66
CA ILE A 140 -11.67 -21.22 -5.61
C ILE A 140 -10.70 -21.31 -6.77
N HIS A 141 -10.24 -22.51 -7.12
CA HIS A 141 -9.32 -22.70 -8.24
C HIS A 141 -9.95 -22.24 -9.57
N SER A 142 -11.26 -22.43 -9.76
CA SER A 142 -11.94 -21.95 -10.97
C SER A 142 -11.92 -20.43 -11.10
N HIS A 143 -12.08 -19.68 -9.98
CA HIS A 143 -11.96 -18.22 -9.98
C HIS A 143 -10.52 -17.75 -10.24
N ILE A 144 -9.51 -18.47 -9.73
CA ILE A 144 -8.10 -18.17 -10.02
C ILE A 144 -7.83 -18.29 -11.52
N TYR A 145 -8.26 -19.39 -12.16
CA TYR A 145 -8.11 -19.54 -13.61
C TYR A 145 -8.85 -18.45 -14.40
N GLN A 146 -10.05 -18.04 -13.97
CA GLN A 146 -10.75 -16.92 -14.59
C GLN A 146 -9.96 -15.61 -14.47
N ALA A 147 -9.38 -15.32 -13.30
CA ALA A 147 -8.55 -14.14 -13.10
C ALA A 147 -7.35 -14.10 -14.06
N GLU A 148 -6.66 -15.25 -14.24
CA GLU A 148 -5.53 -15.40 -15.17
C GLU A 148 -5.96 -15.27 -16.64
N ILE A 149 -7.16 -15.77 -16.99
CA ILE A 149 -7.71 -15.63 -18.33
C ILE A 149 -8.04 -14.16 -18.63
N TYR A 150 -8.74 -13.47 -17.73
CA TYR A 150 -9.06 -12.06 -17.89
C TYR A 150 -7.80 -11.21 -18.01
N GLU A 151 -6.79 -11.53 -17.24
CA GLU A 151 -5.48 -10.91 -17.35
C GLU A 151 -4.84 -11.13 -18.73
N THR A 152 -4.87 -12.36 -19.25
CA THR A 152 -4.37 -12.68 -20.59
C THR A 152 -5.12 -11.91 -21.69
N ASN A 153 -6.43 -11.72 -21.50
CA ASN A 153 -7.29 -10.94 -22.39
C ASN A 153 -7.18 -9.42 -22.21
N ARG A 154 -6.36 -8.92 -21.26
CA ARG A 154 -6.24 -7.50 -20.89
C ARG A 154 -7.52 -6.90 -20.28
N GLU A 155 -8.38 -7.73 -19.72
CA GLU A 155 -9.59 -7.34 -18.97
C GLU A 155 -9.23 -7.13 -17.48
N TRP A 156 -8.43 -6.09 -17.19
CA TRP A 156 -7.77 -5.91 -15.90
C TRP A 156 -8.73 -5.79 -14.71
N GLU A 157 -9.81 -5.04 -14.85
CA GLU A 157 -10.79 -4.82 -13.77
C GLU A 157 -11.45 -6.13 -13.34
N LYS A 158 -11.86 -6.96 -14.31
CA LYS A 158 -12.43 -8.30 -14.05
C LYS A 158 -11.40 -9.24 -13.41
N SER A 159 -10.13 -9.14 -13.81
CA SER A 159 -9.06 -9.91 -13.20
C SER A 159 -8.85 -9.53 -11.73
N ILE A 160 -8.79 -8.21 -11.43
CA ILE A 160 -8.68 -7.67 -10.07
C ILE A 160 -9.86 -8.16 -9.21
N GLU A 161 -11.09 -8.00 -9.70
CA GLU A 161 -12.30 -8.44 -8.99
C GLU A 161 -12.23 -9.93 -8.60
N LYS A 162 -11.78 -10.78 -9.53
CA LYS A 162 -11.63 -12.23 -9.27
C LYS A 162 -10.54 -12.53 -8.24
N TYR A 163 -9.38 -11.86 -8.32
CA TYR A 163 -8.32 -12.04 -7.32
C TYR A 163 -8.76 -11.56 -5.93
N GLU A 164 -9.44 -10.41 -5.83
CA GLU A 164 -9.99 -9.90 -4.57
C GLU A 164 -11.03 -10.86 -4.00
N PHE A 165 -11.94 -11.37 -4.83
CA PHE A 165 -12.94 -12.35 -4.41
C PHE A 165 -12.29 -13.59 -3.80
N VAL A 166 -11.27 -14.14 -4.46
CA VAL A 166 -10.54 -15.32 -3.97
C VAL A 166 -9.87 -15.04 -2.62
N LEU A 167 -9.20 -13.89 -2.48
CA LEU A 167 -8.45 -13.55 -1.26
C LEU A 167 -9.37 -13.21 -0.07
N ARG A 168 -10.58 -12.72 -0.33
CA ARG A 168 -11.60 -12.42 0.71
C ARG A 168 -12.48 -13.63 1.05
N PHE A 169 -12.28 -14.77 0.40
CA PHE A 169 -13.13 -15.94 0.61
C PHE A 169 -12.98 -16.53 2.03
N PRO A 170 -14.07 -16.90 2.73
CA PRO A 170 -13.99 -17.43 4.09
C PRO A 170 -13.14 -18.70 4.20
N LYS A 171 -12.26 -18.75 5.20
CA LYS A 171 -11.36 -19.90 5.48
C LYS A 171 -10.48 -20.28 4.28
N ILE A 172 -10.04 -19.30 3.50
CA ILE A 172 -9.20 -19.49 2.31
C ILE A 172 -7.93 -20.30 2.58
N GLU A 173 -7.38 -20.23 3.80
CA GLU A 173 -6.24 -21.04 4.25
C GLU A 173 -6.48 -22.56 4.18
N THR A 174 -7.74 -22.99 4.25
CA THR A 174 -8.11 -24.42 4.12
C THR A 174 -8.30 -24.84 2.67
N LYS A 175 -8.46 -23.89 1.74
CA LYS A 175 -8.79 -24.12 0.33
C LYS A 175 -7.57 -24.05 -0.59
N ILE A 176 -6.59 -23.20 -0.27
CA ILE A 176 -5.36 -23.03 -1.05
C ILE A 176 -4.13 -22.90 -0.15
N SER A 177 -2.97 -23.35 -0.67
CA SER A 177 -1.72 -23.34 0.07
C SER A 177 -1.26 -21.92 0.43
N LYS A 178 -0.42 -21.81 1.49
CA LYS A 178 0.25 -20.55 1.86
C LYS A 178 1.01 -19.93 0.68
N LEU A 179 1.72 -20.77 -0.09
CA LEU A 179 2.47 -20.34 -1.28
C LEU A 179 1.56 -19.81 -2.39
N THR A 180 0.42 -20.46 -2.63
CA THR A 180 -0.57 -20.00 -3.61
C THR A 180 -1.11 -18.62 -3.22
N ARG A 181 -1.49 -18.43 -1.95
CA ARG A 181 -1.94 -17.12 -1.44
C ARG A 181 -0.89 -16.04 -1.62
N ALA A 182 0.37 -16.34 -1.30
CA ALA A 182 1.47 -15.41 -1.49
C ALA A 182 1.62 -14.98 -2.96
N ARG A 183 1.47 -15.92 -3.90
CA ARG A 183 1.51 -15.63 -5.35
C ARG A 183 0.34 -14.77 -5.82
N LEU A 184 -0.86 -15.03 -5.31
CA LEU A 184 -2.07 -14.24 -5.63
C LEU A 184 -1.95 -12.81 -5.12
N HIS A 185 -1.54 -12.62 -3.86
CA HIS A 185 -1.27 -11.29 -3.32
C HIS A 185 -0.23 -10.54 -4.15
N ARG A 186 0.88 -11.19 -4.50
CA ARG A 186 1.88 -10.57 -5.40
C ARG A 186 1.25 -10.16 -6.73
N ARG A 187 0.47 -11.03 -7.37
CA ARG A 187 -0.08 -10.73 -8.69
C ARG A 187 -1.10 -9.59 -8.66
N LEU A 188 -1.95 -9.58 -7.64
CA LEU A 188 -2.87 -8.49 -7.37
C LEU A 188 -2.13 -7.16 -7.12
N ALA A 189 -1.01 -7.23 -6.39
CA ALA A 189 -0.15 -6.07 -6.17
C ALA A 189 0.49 -5.54 -7.47
N ASP A 190 0.99 -6.42 -8.35
CA ASP A 190 1.49 -6.04 -9.68
C ASP A 190 0.40 -5.28 -10.47
N LEU A 191 -0.84 -5.79 -10.46
CA LEU A 191 -1.98 -5.18 -11.17
C LEU A 191 -2.32 -3.78 -10.62
N TYR A 192 -2.36 -3.62 -9.30
CA TYR A 192 -2.60 -2.31 -8.69
C TYR A 192 -1.47 -1.30 -8.97
N ALA A 193 -0.22 -1.78 -9.00
CA ALA A 193 0.95 -0.94 -9.26
C ALA A 193 1.02 -0.49 -10.73
N GLU A 194 0.87 -1.41 -11.68
CA GLU A 194 1.07 -1.14 -13.11
C GLU A 194 -0.14 -0.50 -13.79
N ARG A 195 -1.35 -0.83 -13.34
CA ARG A 195 -2.60 -0.49 -14.06
C ARG A 195 -3.57 0.31 -13.21
N GLY A 196 -3.71 -0.04 -11.94
CA GLY A 196 -4.66 0.61 -11.03
C GLY A 196 -4.24 2.02 -10.60
N LYS A 197 -2.95 2.38 -10.72
CA LYS A 197 -2.39 3.59 -10.08
C LYS A 197 -2.80 3.69 -8.60
N GLN A 198 -2.96 2.55 -7.93
CA GLN A 198 -3.40 2.44 -6.54
C GLN A 198 -2.23 1.94 -5.68
N PRO A 199 -1.23 2.80 -5.40
CA PRO A 199 0.00 2.41 -4.71
C PRO A 199 -0.27 1.82 -3.32
N ARG A 200 -1.30 2.31 -2.62
CA ARG A 200 -1.71 1.80 -1.30
C ARG A 200 -2.16 0.34 -1.34
N LEU A 201 -3.02 -0.01 -2.30
CA LEU A 201 -3.51 -1.39 -2.46
C LEU A 201 -2.41 -2.32 -3.00
N ALA A 202 -1.51 -1.79 -3.83
CA ALA A 202 -0.32 -2.53 -4.24
C ALA A 202 0.59 -2.84 -3.05
N TYR A 203 0.89 -1.85 -2.20
CA TYR A 203 1.74 -2.02 -1.03
C TYR A 203 1.20 -3.08 -0.08
N THR A 204 -0.08 -2.98 0.31
CA THR A 204 -0.72 -3.91 1.26
C THR A 204 -0.67 -5.36 0.76
N ASN A 205 -0.88 -5.56 -0.55
CA ASN A 205 -0.79 -6.88 -1.15
C ASN A 205 0.65 -7.39 -1.27
N TYR A 206 1.62 -6.54 -1.63
CA TYR A 206 3.03 -6.94 -1.60
C TYR A 206 3.50 -7.33 -0.20
N MET A 207 3.07 -6.60 0.83
CA MET A 207 3.36 -6.93 2.23
C MET A 207 2.73 -8.27 2.63
N SER A 208 1.47 -8.50 2.28
CA SER A 208 0.81 -9.79 2.54
C SER A 208 1.56 -10.94 1.85
N ALA A 209 2.05 -10.74 0.63
CA ALA A 209 2.88 -11.72 -0.06
C ALA A 209 4.22 -11.96 0.65
N PHE A 210 4.85 -10.91 1.16
CA PHE A 210 6.11 -10.98 1.91
C PHE A 210 5.94 -11.78 3.21
N GLU A 211 4.95 -11.45 4.03
CA GLU A 211 4.64 -12.13 5.30
C GLU A 211 4.29 -13.61 5.11
N LEU A 212 3.64 -13.93 4.00
CA LEU A 212 3.33 -15.31 3.62
C LEU A 212 4.57 -16.09 3.13
N GLY A 213 5.75 -15.46 3.02
CA GLY A 213 7.01 -16.11 2.65
C GLY A 213 7.13 -16.36 1.14
N HIS A 214 6.70 -15.40 0.31
CA HIS A 214 6.80 -15.54 -1.15
C HIS A 214 8.27 -15.79 -1.60
N PRO A 215 8.52 -16.72 -2.54
CA PRO A 215 9.88 -17.14 -2.91
C PRO A 215 10.76 -16.07 -3.57
N LYS A 216 10.16 -14.98 -4.07
CA LYS A 216 10.89 -13.85 -4.70
C LYS A 216 10.97 -12.63 -3.78
N THR A 217 11.39 -12.82 -2.54
CA THR A 217 11.40 -11.79 -1.49
C THR A 217 12.18 -10.53 -1.91
N ALA A 218 13.33 -10.67 -2.54
CA ALA A 218 14.13 -9.53 -3.02
C ALA A 218 13.38 -8.68 -4.06
N GLN A 219 12.69 -9.32 -5.01
CA GLN A 219 11.88 -8.62 -6.01
C GLN A 219 10.71 -7.87 -5.34
N LEU A 220 10.09 -8.46 -4.31
CA LEU A 220 9.04 -7.77 -3.54
C LEU A 220 9.57 -6.54 -2.83
N ARG A 221 10.76 -6.60 -2.21
CA ARG A 221 11.39 -5.42 -1.59
C ARG A 221 11.62 -4.30 -2.60
N MET A 222 12.09 -4.64 -3.79
CA MET A 222 12.26 -3.65 -4.87
C MET A 222 10.93 -3.03 -5.32
N SER A 223 9.89 -3.85 -5.54
CA SER A 223 8.55 -3.35 -5.91
C SER A 223 7.95 -2.48 -4.82
N LEU A 224 8.06 -2.90 -3.55
CA LEU A 224 7.64 -2.11 -2.39
C LEU A 224 8.36 -0.76 -2.39
N ARG A 225 9.69 -0.75 -2.51
CA ARG A 225 10.48 0.49 -2.56
C ARG A 225 9.99 1.46 -3.63
N ASN A 226 9.77 0.96 -4.84
CA ASN A 226 9.32 1.77 -5.98
C ASN A 226 7.91 2.35 -5.78
N ILE A 227 7.06 1.66 -5.04
CA ILE A 227 5.68 2.10 -4.75
C ILE A 227 5.65 3.02 -3.54
N THR A 228 6.52 2.78 -2.56
CA THR A 228 6.63 3.62 -1.38
C THR A 228 7.24 4.96 -1.67
N LEU A 229 8.20 5.05 -2.60
CA LEU A 229 8.88 6.30 -2.92
C LEU A 229 8.42 6.83 -4.28
N GLN A 230 7.45 7.74 -4.25
CA GLN A 230 7.08 8.50 -5.45
C GLN A 230 7.86 9.80 -5.50
N ARG A 231 8.23 10.21 -6.70
CA ARG A 231 9.08 11.39 -6.90
C ARG A 231 8.38 12.44 -7.77
N PHE A 232 8.53 13.71 -7.39
CA PHE A 232 7.90 14.87 -8.03
C PHE A 232 8.96 15.97 -8.25
N ASP A 233 9.31 16.29 -9.49
CA ASP A 233 10.28 17.35 -9.85
C ASP A 233 9.77 18.20 -11.02
N ILE A 234 10.66 19.07 -11.55
CA ILE A 234 10.46 19.87 -12.76
C ILE A 234 9.81 19.10 -13.91
N ASN A 235 10.11 17.81 -14.08
CA ASN A 235 9.55 17.00 -15.18
C ASN A 235 8.05 16.69 -15.00
N LYS A 236 7.46 17.04 -13.85
CA LYS A 236 6.01 16.99 -13.56
C LYS A 236 5.35 18.38 -13.46
N GLY A 237 6.00 19.43 -13.97
CA GLY A 237 5.39 20.76 -14.17
C GLY A 237 5.84 21.86 -13.21
N PHE A 238 6.75 21.57 -12.27
CA PHE A 238 7.37 22.62 -11.45
C PHE A 238 8.44 23.37 -12.24
N THR A 239 8.59 24.67 -12.03
CA THR A 239 9.71 25.43 -12.63
C THR A 239 10.87 25.63 -11.65
N ASP A 240 10.67 25.24 -10.39
CA ASP A 240 11.65 25.37 -9.31
C ASP A 240 11.68 24.08 -8.49
N LYS A 241 12.88 23.67 -8.06
CA LYS A 241 13.12 22.49 -7.22
C LYS A 241 13.20 22.85 -5.74
N SER A 242 13.31 24.12 -5.39
CA SER A 242 13.37 24.58 -4.02
C SER A 242 11.98 24.68 -3.43
N ILE A 243 11.62 23.72 -2.59
CA ILE A 243 10.34 23.66 -1.90
C ILE A 243 10.46 24.40 -0.57
N THR A 244 9.51 25.29 -0.31
CA THR A 244 9.47 26.08 0.92
C THR A 244 8.39 25.59 1.87
N ASP A 245 7.26 25.11 1.36
CA ASP A 245 6.18 24.56 2.18
C ASP A 245 5.26 23.64 1.36
N ILE A 246 4.58 22.71 2.04
CA ILE A 246 3.66 21.72 1.47
C ILE A 246 2.47 21.59 2.42
N LYS A 247 1.25 21.65 1.90
CA LYS A 247 0.02 21.42 2.66
C LYS A 247 -0.94 20.51 1.92
N THR A 248 -1.49 19.53 2.63
CA THR A 248 -2.47 18.60 2.10
C THR A 248 -3.90 19.06 2.41
N ASP A 249 -4.78 18.94 1.43
CA ASP A 249 -6.19 19.35 1.49
C ASP A 249 -7.05 18.32 0.74
N GLY A 250 -7.09 17.10 1.29
CA GLY A 250 -7.71 15.95 0.67
C GLY A 250 -6.99 15.53 -0.62
N ASP A 251 -7.67 15.62 -1.75
CA ASP A 251 -7.08 15.25 -3.06
C ASP A 251 -6.12 16.34 -3.59
N ASP A 252 -6.21 17.56 -3.05
CA ASP A 252 -5.39 18.70 -3.44
C ASP A 252 -4.16 18.83 -2.55
N ILE A 253 -3.02 19.05 -3.20
CA ILE A 253 -1.73 19.28 -2.53
C ILE A 253 -1.19 20.62 -2.95
N TRP A 254 -1.11 21.54 -2.00
CA TRP A 254 -0.62 22.88 -2.19
C TRP A 254 0.88 22.90 -1.94
N ILE A 255 1.62 23.45 -2.90
CA ILE A 255 3.09 23.41 -2.92
C ILE A 255 3.62 24.82 -3.13
N ALA A 256 4.35 25.32 -2.14
CA ALA A 256 5.07 26.58 -2.22
C ALA A 256 6.51 26.33 -2.67
N THR A 257 6.99 27.19 -3.58
CA THR A 257 8.36 27.14 -4.09
C THR A 257 9.07 28.48 -3.92
N PHE A 258 10.40 28.43 -3.81
CA PHE A 258 11.19 29.60 -3.45
C PHE A 258 11.17 30.72 -4.51
N ASN A 259 11.13 30.37 -5.80
CA ASN A 259 11.06 31.27 -6.95
C ASN A 259 10.07 30.81 -8.05
N GLY A 260 9.47 29.62 -7.92
CA GLY A 260 8.55 29.07 -8.91
C GLY A 260 7.09 29.49 -8.75
N GLY A 261 6.71 30.09 -7.63
CA GLY A 261 5.33 30.43 -7.26
C GLY A 261 4.62 29.34 -6.46
N LEU A 262 3.29 29.40 -6.50
CA LEU A 262 2.38 28.46 -5.84
C LEU A 262 1.83 27.46 -6.86
N TYR A 263 1.78 26.18 -6.47
CA TYR A 263 1.24 25.10 -7.29
C TYR A 263 0.16 24.33 -6.53
N ARG A 264 -0.82 23.83 -7.28
CA ARG A 264 -1.83 22.87 -6.82
C ARG A 264 -1.63 21.57 -7.60
N TYR A 265 -1.34 20.49 -6.88
CA TYR A 265 -1.24 19.15 -7.43
C TYR A 265 -2.48 18.34 -7.03
N VAL A 266 -3.20 17.82 -8.02
CA VAL A 266 -4.40 16.99 -7.81
C VAL A 266 -3.99 15.53 -7.90
N ARG A 267 -4.13 14.79 -6.79
CA ARG A 267 -3.60 13.43 -6.64
C ARG A 267 -4.35 12.42 -7.51
N SER A 268 -5.68 12.50 -7.58
CA SER A 268 -6.50 11.56 -8.36
C SER A 268 -6.24 11.63 -9.87
N SER A 269 -6.09 12.82 -10.43
CA SER A 269 -5.81 13.04 -11.86
C SER A 269 -4.32 13.06 -12.19
N ASN A 270 -3.43 13.17 -11.18
CA ASN A 270 -2.00 13.38 -11.33
C ASN A 270 -1.71 14.58 -12.25
N THR A 271 -2.39 15.70 -11.99
CA THR A 271 -2.22 16.97 -12.72
C THR A 271 -1.71 18.07 -11.81
N THR A 272 -0.82 18.90 -12.35
CA THR A 272 -0.26 20.06 -11.64
C THR A 272 -0.74 21.34 -12.31
N GLU A 273 -1.26 22.27 -11.51
CA GLU A 273 -1.66 23.60 -11.94
C GLU A 273 -0.80 24.65 -11.22
N LYS A 274 -0.30 25.65 -11.96
CA LYS A 274 0.35 26.82 -11.36
C LYS A 274 -0.69 27.87 -11.04
N ILE A 275 -0.75 28.25 -9.77
CA ILE A 275 -1.71 29.24 -9.27
C ILE A 275 -1.13 30.63 -9.47
N ARG A 276 -1.90 31.50 -10.12
CA ARG A 276 -1.47 32.85 -10.45
C ARG A 276 -1.60 33.76 -9.23
N ILE A 277 -0.47 34.08 -8.62
CA ILE A 277 -0.34 35.07 -7.54
C ILE A 277 0.68 36.15 -7.95
N PRO A 278 0.64 37.36 -7.36
CA PRO A 278 1.51 38.46 -7.77
C PRO A 278 3.02 38.23 -7.56
N SER A 279 3.39 37.36 -6.62
CA SER A 279 4.78 37.08 -6.27
C SER A 279 5.13 35.62 -6.51
N ALA A 280 6.25 35.36 -7.17
CA ALA A 280 6.77 34.01 -7.39
C ALA A 280 7.55 33.46 -6.19
N GLN A 281 7.87 34.31 -5.21
CA GLN A 281 8.71 33.95 -4.07
C GLN A 281 7.89 33.51 -2.86
N VAL A 282 7.29 32.33 -2.95
CA VAL A 282 6.44 31.80 -1.88
C VAL A 282 7.29 31.19 -0.78
N ARG A 283 6.93 31.45 0.48
CA ARG A 283 7.70 31.05 1.66
C ARG A 283 6.94 30.10 2.59
N GLY A 284 5.64 30.31 2.75
CA GLY A 284 4.78 29.46 3.57
C GLY A 284 3.33 29.57 3.13
N ILE A 285 2.56 28.53 3.39
CA ILE A 285 1.16 28.45 3.02
C ILE A 285 0.32 27.88 4.16
N HIS A 286 -0.89 28.41 4.30
CA HIS A 286 -1.91 27.81 5.15
C HIS A 286 -3.18 27.60 4.33
N VAL A 287 -3.72 26.39 4.38
CA VAL A 287 -4.88 25.99 3.60
C VAL A 287 -6.07 25.85 4.53
N ASP A 288 -7.07 26.69 4.32
CA ASP A 288 -8.39 26.63 4.93
C ASP A 288 -9.41 26.08 3.94
N PHE A 289 -10.64 25.77 4.37
CA PHE A 289 -11.66 25.18 3.49
C PHE A 289 -11.92 26.00 2.21
N GLU A 290 -12.12 27.32 2.32
CA GLU A 290 -12.41 28.20 1.18
C GLU A 290 -11.20 28.98 0.63
N GLN A 291 -10.13 29.08 1.42
CA GLN A 291 -9.05 30.03 1.17
C GLN A 291 -7.68 29.40 1.36
N VAL A 292 -6.69 29.92 0.63
CA VAL A 292 -5.27 29.62 0.86
C VAL A 292 -4.58 30.94 1.19
N PHE A 293 -3.99 31.02 2.39
CA PHE A 293 -3.15 32.12 2.80
C PHE A 293 -1.72 31.83 2.35
N VAL A 294 -1.12 32.78 1.63
CA VAL A 294 0.13 32.61 0.92
C VAL A 294 1.10 33.69 1.35
N ASN A 295 2.13 33.28 2.09
CA ASN A 295 3.23 34.16 2.46
C ASN A 295 4.25 34.21 1.34
N THR A 296 4.59 35.42 0.93
CA THR A 296 5.63 35.65 -0.06
C THR A 296 6.64 36.67 0.45
N PHE A 297 7.73 36.82 -0.30
CA PHE A 297 8.71 37.85 -0.03
C PHE A 297 8.13 39.27 -0.19
N ASP A 298 7.15 39.44 -1.08
CA ASP A 298 6.57 40.74 -1.45
C ASP A 298 5.30 41.10 -0.66
N GLY A 299 4.67 40.13 0.01
CA GLY A 299 3.42 40.36 0.71
C GLY A 299 2.75 39.08 1.23
N ILE A 300 1.57 39.24 1.81
CA ILE A 300 0.69 38.14 2.21
C ILE A 300 -0.54 38.18 1.31
N TYR A 301 -0.81 37.09 0.59
CA TYR A 301 -1.93 36.98 -0.33
C TYR A 301 -2.95 35.95 0.16
N ILE A 302 -4.21 36.15 -0.22
CA ILE A 302 -5.32 35.25 0.05
C ILE A 302 -5.88 34.82 -1.30
N TYR A 303 -5.75 33.53 -1.60
CA TYR A 303 -6.35 32.91 -2.77
C TYR A 303 -7.69 32.28 -2.40
N ASN A 304 -8.77 32.63 -3.10
CA ASN A 304 -10.09 32.07 -2.90
C ASN A 304 -10.30 30.86 -3.84
N LYS A 305 -10.55 29.68 -3.28
CA LYS A 305 -10.66 28.43 -4.04
C LYS A 305 -11.92 28.35 -4.91
N LYS A 306 -12.98 29.09 -4.57
CA LYS A 306 -14.28 29.02 -5.25
C LYS A 306 -14.30 29.79 -6.57
N ASN A 307 -13.64 30.95 -6.62
CA ASN A 307 -13.66 31.85 -7.77
C ASN A 307 -12.26 32.16 -8.33
N SER A 308 -11.21 31.55 -7.78
CA SER A 308 -9.81 31.77 -8.15
C SER A 308 -9.32 33.21 -8.01
N SER A 309 -10.00 34.05 -7.21
CA SER A 309 -9.56 35.42 -6.99
C SER A 309 -8.41 35.47 -5.99
N VAL A 310 -7.53 36.46 -6.17
CA VAL A 310 -6.43 36.75 -5.24
C VAL A 310 -6.60 38.14 -4.69
N SER A 311 -6.54 38.28 -3.38
CA SER A 311 -6.46 39.56 -2.68
C SER A 311 -5.17 39.61 -1.85
N GLU A 312 -4.73 40.83 -1.54
CA GLU A 312 -3.59 41.05 -0.65
C GLU A 312 -4.09 41.44 0.73
N LEU A 313 -3.50 40.86 1.77
CA LEU A 313 -3.80 41.21 3.15
C LEU A 313 -3.05 42.49 3.53
N ARG A 314 -3.79 43.59 3.76
CA ARG A 314 -3.25 44.92 4.07
C ARG A 314 -3.86 45.51 5.33
N SER A 315 -3.13 46.38 6.02
CA SER A 315 -3.63 47.25 7.10
C SER A 315 -3.27 48.70 6.82
N GLU A 316 -4.27 49.56 6.58
CA GLU A 316 -4.30 51.04 6.48
C GLU A 316 -3.14 51.83 5.81
N SER A 317 -2.04 51.20 5.38
CA SER A 317 -0.88 51.73 4.63
C SER A 317 0.35 50.80 4.68
N GLN A 318 0.35 49.72 5.47
CA GLN A 318 1.50 48.82 5.60
C GLN A 318 1.35 47.57 4.72
N VAL A 319 2.35 47.36 3.86
CA VAL A 319 2.57 46.10 3.12
C VAL A 319 3.43 45.18 3.98
N PHE A 320 3.01 43.94 4.20
CA PHE A 320 3.69 42.95 5.03
C PHE A 320 4.67 42.10 4.21
N ASN A 321 5.81 42.71 3.84
CA ASN A 321 6.86 42.03 3.09
C ASN A 321 7.68 41.09 3.99
N LEU A 322 8.47 40.22 3.36
CA LEU A 322 9.42 39.31 4.00
C LEU A 322 8.75 38.27 4.91
N ALA A 323 7.49 37.92 4.63
CA ALA A 323 6.79 36.86 5.35
C ALA A 323 7.47 35.51 5.10
N GLN A 324 7.66 34.70 6.14
CA GLN A 324 8.41 33.44 6.08
C GLN A 324 7.51 32.22 6.22
N ASN A 325 6.69 32.19 7.25
CA ASN A 325 5.86 31.03 7.58
C ASN A 325 4.52 31.50 8.15
N VAL A 326 3.48 30.69 7.97
CA VAL A 326 2.13 30.93 8.45
C VAL A 326 1.62 29.72 9.22
N ILE A 327 1.07 29.95 10.41
CA ILE A 327 0.31 28.94 11.14
C ILE A 327 -1.05 29.49 11.53
N LYS A 328 -1.98 28.58 11.81
CA LYS A 328 -3.32 28.90 12.29
C LYS A 328 -3.53 28.32 13.68
N ASP A 329 -4.20 29.09 14.52
CA ASP A 329 -4.91 28.59 15.70
C ASP A 329 -6.43 28.80 15.53
N ASP A 330 -7.24 28.45 16.54
CA ASP A 330 -8.71 28.56 16.47
C ASP A 330 -9.26 29.94 16.09
N ARG A 331 -8.57 31.03 16.46
CA ARG A 331 -9.01 32.42 16.23
C ARG A 331 -8.07 33.22 15.33
N PHE A 332 -6.78 32.90 15.35
CA PHE A 332 -5.76 33.75 14.74
C PHE A 332 -4.96 33.01 13.68
N LEU A 333 -4.58 33.75 12.63
CA LEU A 333 -3.45 33.41 11.80
C LEU A 333 -2.22 34.17 12.28
N TYR A 334 -1.09 33.49 12.28
CA TYR A 334 0.20 34.05 12.68
C TYR A 334 1.15 34.00 11.50
N PHE A 335 1.67 35.16 11.09
CA PHE A 335 2.61 35.29 9.99
C PHE A 335 3.95 35.78 10.51
N SER A 336 4.97 34.93 10.40
CA SER A 336 6.34 35.28 10.77
C SER A 336 6.98 36.15 9.69
N THR A 337 7.83 37.10 10.09
CA THR A 337 8.57 37.97 9.18
C THR A 337 10.07 37.98 9.50
N LEU A 338 10.91 38.32 8.53
CA LEU A 338 12.37 38.39 8.72
C LEU A 338 12.82 39.57 9.59
N SER A 339 12.10 40.70 9.58
CA SER A 339 12.59 41.95 10.18
C SER A 339 11.55 42.81 10.88
N ARG A 340 10.29 42.40 10.95
CA ARG A 340 9.20 43.17 11.57
C ARG A 340 8.58 42.50 12.79
N GLY A 341 8.97 41.26 13.10
CA GLY A 341 8.38 40.45 14.14
C GLY A 341 7.28 39.53 13.63
N LEU A 342 6.28 39.29 14.48
CA LEU A 342 5.17 38.40 14.22
C LEU A 342 3.91 39.21 13.92
N ILE A 343 3.21 38.89 12.84
CA ILE A 343 1.91 39.49 12.53
C ILE A 343 0.84 38.52 13.01
N GLN A 344 -0.06 38.99 13.88
CA GLN A 344 -1.24 38.26 14.32
C GLN A 344 -2.46 38.83 13.61
N TYR A 345 -3.22 37.98 12.93
CA TYR A 345 -4.45 38.32 12.21
C TYR A 345 -5.65 37.66 12.87
N ASP A 346 -6.61 38.46 13.32
CA ASP A 346 -7.85 37.96 13.91
C ASP A 346 -8.83 37.54 12.80
N LEU A 347 -9.16 36.25 12.73
CA LEU A 347 -10.05 35.72 11.72
C LEU A 347 -11.50 36.22 11.86
N ILE A 348 -11.90 36.66 13.06
CA ILE A 348 -13.25 37.16 13.37
C ILE A 348 -13.31 38.67 13.17
N LYS A 349 -12.40 39.42 13.82
CA LYS A 349 -12.39 40.89 13.79
C LYS A 349 -11.76 41.46 12.51
N LYS A 350 -11.04 40.62 11.75
CA LYS A 350 -10.33 40.98 10.52
C LYS A 350 -9.31 42.12 10.72
N ASN A 351 -8.74 42.23 11.93
CA ASN A 351 -7.70 43.20 12.25
C ASN A 351 -6.33 42.54 12.43
N LEU A 352 -5.28 43.34 12.27
CA LEU A 352 -3.89 42.93 12.29
C LEU A 352 -3.15 43.58 13.45
N ASN A 353 -2.41 42.79 14.20
CA ASN A 353 -1.54 43.24 15.29
C ASN A 353 -0.10 42.85 14.98
N LEU A 354 0.82 43.82 15.06
CA LEU A 354 2.26 43.57 14.93
C LEU A 354 2.88 43.33 16.31
N LEU A 355 3.55 42.20 16.47
CA LEU A 355 4.22 41.76 17.69
C LEU A 355 5.72 41.72 17.43
N ASP A 356 6.39 42.83 17.68
CA ASP A 356 7.80 43.05 17.39
C ASP A 356 8.71 42.83 18.63
N SER A 357 9.95 43.32 18.58
CA SER A 357 10.91 43.26 19.68
C SER A 357 10.51 43.99 20.96
N SER A 358 9.57 44.94 20.89
CA SER A 358 9.00 45.61 22.06
C SER A 358 7.86 44.82 22.70
N SER A 359 7.30 43.85 21.97
CA SER A 359 6.24 42.96 22.45
C SER A 359 6.78 41.80 23.28
N TYR A 360 5.89 40.89 23.71
CA TYR A 360 6.27 39.67 24.41
C TYR A 360 7.14 38.71 23.58
N VAL A 361 7.18 38.87 22.25
CA VAL A 361 8.03 38.08 21.33
C VAL A 361 9.51 38.42 21.52
N LYS A 362 9.84 39.67 21.86
CA LYS A 362 11.21 40.18 22.07
C LYS A 362 12.17 39.91 20.89
N SER A 363 11.64 39.78 19.67
CA SER A 363 12.42 39.64 18.45
C SER A 363 11.64 40.18 17.24
N ASN A 364 12.38 40.71 16.27
CA ASN A 364 11.86 41.09 14.97
C ASN A 364 12.02 39.99 13.90
N THR A 365 12.65 38.87 14.25
CA THR A 365 12.96 37.78 13.31
C THR A 365 12.44 36.46 13.86
N VAL A 366 11.29 36.04 13.34
CA VAL A 366 10.63 34.78 13.70
C VAL A 366 10.83 33.78 12.57
N PHE A 367 11.29 32.57 12.90
CA PHE A 367 11.56 31.51 11.92
C PHE A 367 10.65 30.30 12.07
N ALA A 368 10.29 29.96 13.31
CA ALA A 368 9.52 28.76 13.61
C ALA A 368 8.31 29.14 14.44
N MET A 369 7.18 28.52 14.17
CA MET A 369 5.98 28.65 14.99
C MET A 369 5.25 27.32 15.00
N ASP A 370 4.61 27.00 16.10
CA ASP A 370 3.60 25.95 16.15
C ASP A 370 2.53 26.29 17.19
N ALA A 371 1.31 25.81 17.00
CA ALA A 371 0.21 26.09 17.89
C ALA A 371 -0.73 24.89 18.03
N ASP A 372 -1.32 24.74 19.21
CA ASP A 372 -2.50 23.90 19.44
C ASP A 372 -3.61 24.73 20.11
N HIS A 373 -4.66 24.07 20.62
CA HIS A 373 -5.78 24.75 21.30
C HIS A 373 -5.35 25.56 22.55
N ARG A 374 -4.24 25.20 23.21
CA ARG A 374 -3.80 25.79 24.49
C ARG A 374 -2.52 26.62 24.37
N TYR A 375 -1.59 26.21 23.53
CA TYR A 375 -0.24 26.77 23.47
C TYR A 375 0.07 27.37 22.10
N LEU A 376 0.85 28.45 22.11
CA LEU A 376 1.51 29.03 20.94
C LEU A 376 3.00 29.08 21.22
N ALA A 377 3.81 28.39 20.42
CA ALA A 377 5.25 28.41 20.49
C ALA A 377 5.83 29.26 19.36
N ILE A 378 6.69 30.21 19.69
CA ILE A 378 7.30 31.16 18.75
C ILE A 378 8.82 31.04 18.87
N GLY A 379 9.47 30.62 17.80
CA GLY A 379 10.91 30.44 17.68
C GLY A 379 11.54 31.59 16.91
N THR A 380 12.52 32.22 17.54
CA THR A 380 13.15 33.45 17.02
C THR A 380 14.61 33.21 16.62
N LEU A 381 15.20 34.15 15.87
CA LEU A 381 16.63 34.09 15.53
C LEU A 381 17.55 34.32 16.75
N ASN A 382 17.14 35.21 17.66
CA ASN A 382 18.05 35.80 18.65
C ASN A 382 17.56 35.73 20.11
N ASN A 383 16.32 35.31 20.36
CA ASN A 383 15.75 35.25 21.72
C ASN A 383 15.22 33.85 22.08
N GLY A 384 15.61 32.79 21.35
CA GLY A 384 15.14 31.44 21.64
C GLY A 384 13.65 31.29 21.36
N VAL A 385 12.96 30.59 22.26
CA VAL A 385 11.52 30.30 22.16
C VAL A 385 10.71 31.13 23.14
N VAL A 386 9.57 31.63 22.70
CA VAL A 386 8.50 32.15 23.56
C VAL A 386 7.32 31.19 23.49
N LEU A 387 7.00 30.54 24.61
CA LEU A 387 5.85 29.67 24.75
C LEU A 387 4.73 30.42 25.50
N VAL A 388 3.61 30.62 24.84
CA VAL A 388 2.44 31.32 25.37
C VAL A 388 1.37 30.28 25.72
N ASP A 389 0.96 30.22 26.99
CA ASP A 389 -0.26 29.55 27.41
C ASP A 389 -1.43 30.51 27.16
N LYS A 390 -2.26 30.20 26.17
CA LYS A 390 -3.35 31.07 25.68
C LYS A 390 -4.49 31.22 26.69
N GLN A 391 -4.62 30.28 27.63
CA GLN A 391 -5.69 30.29 28.63
C GLN A 391 -5.34 31.20 29.80
N SER A 392 -4.11 31.10 30.30
CA SER A 392 -3.60 31.89 31.43
C SER A 392 -2.89 33.18 31.01
N ASP A 393 -2.66 33.36 29.71
CA ASP A 393 -1.84 34.42 29.13
C ASP A 393 -0.39 34.44 29.67
N LYS A 394 0.09 33.30 30.20
CA LYS A 394 1.45 33.15 30.72
C LYS A 394 2.45 32.98 29.58
N LYS A 395 3.52 33.79 29.58
CA LYS A 395 4.64 33.66 28.64
C LYS A 395 5.84 33.04 29.33
N THR A 396 6.35 31.96 28.76
CA THR A 396 7.57 31.27 29.20
C THR A 396 8.65 31.45 28.14
N TYR A 397 9.81 31.94 28.54
CA TYR A 397 10.95 32.12 27.66
C TYR A 397 11.89 30.92 27.80
N LEU A 398 12.32 30.32 26.69
CA LEU A 398 13.31 29.24 26.67
C LEU A 398 14.48 29.70 25.81
N ASN A 399 15.57 30.14 26.42
CA ASN A 399 16.70 30.72 25.72
C ASN A 399 18.03 30.37 26.41
N ARG A 400 19.12 30.94 25.91
CA ARG A 400 20.46 30.74 26.46
C ARG A 400 20.63 31.45 27.78
N GLU A 401 20.04 32.63 27.91
CA GLU A 401 20.19 33.51 29.05
C GLU A 401 19.60 32.91 30.33
N ASN A 402 18.54 32.10 30.22
CA ASN A 402 17.97 31.36 31.34
C ASN A 402 18.40 29.89 31.40
N GLY A 403 19.39 29.49 30.59
CA GLY A 403 20.00 28.17 30.64
C GLY A 403 19.16 27.03 30.07
N PHE A 404 18.01 27.29 29.45
CA PHE A 404 17.21 26.24 28.82
C PHE A 404 17.84 25.75 27.51
N LEU A 405 18.37 26.66 26.68
CA LEU A 405 18.97 26.33 25.38
C LEU A 405 20.46 26.64 25.36
N HIS A 406 21.22 25.94 24.53
CA HIS A 406 22.63 26.29 24.29
C HIS A 406 22.82 27.32 23.16
N GLU A 407 21.75 27.68 22.45
CA GLU A 407 21.73 28.64 21.33
C GLU A 407 20.30 29.21 21.17
N ASN A 408 20.19 30.48 20.74
CA ASN A 408 18.90 31.18 20.59
C ASN A 408 18.30 31.11 19.18
N ASN A 409 19.03 30.61 18.19
CA ASN A 409 18.59 30.55 16.79
C ASN A 409 17.73 29.31 16.57
N VAL A 410 16.43 29.46 16.78
CA VAL A 410 15.43 28.38 16.64
C VAL A 410 15.04 28.23 15.17
N LYS A 411 15.07 26.99 14.68
CA LYS A 411 14.76 26.66 13.27
C LYS A 411 13.45 25.92 13.08
N ALA A 412 13.06 25.07 14.03
CA ALA A 412 11.77 24.40 14.00
C ALA A 412 11.22 24.15 15.41
N LEU A 413 9.89 24.07 15.49
CA LEU A 413 9.13 23.82 16.70
C LEU A 413 8.03 22.83 16.39
N LYS A 414 7.73 21.94 17.35
CA LYS A 414 6.55 21.07 17.27
C LYS A 414 5.96 20.80 18.63
N ILE A 415 4.69 21.16 18.82
CA ILE A 415 3.90 20.87 20.02
C ILE A 415 3.32 19.47 19.91
N ASP A 416 3.54 18.70 20.96
CA ASP A 416 3.29 17.28 21.04
C ASP A 416 2.64 16.95 22.39
N GLY A 417 1.43 17.47 22.58
CA GLY A 417 0.70 17.37 23.84
C GLY A 417 1.47 18.10 24.95
N ARG A 418 1.97 17.35 25.94
CA ARG A 418 2.75 17.91 27.06
C ARG A 418 4.16 18.36 26.68
N PHE A 419 4.65 17.96 25.51
CA PHE A 419 6.03 18.22 25.10
C PHE A 419 6.10 19.25 23.98
N LEU A 420 7.12 20.10 24.03
CA LEU A 420 7.53 20.96 22.93
C LEU A 420 8.89 20.49 22.42
N TRP A 421 8.94 20.08 21.16
CA TRP A 421 10.18 19.77 20.46
C TRP A 421 10.76 21.06 19.87
N ILE A 422 12.05 21.29 20.11
CA ILE A 422 12.75 22.52 19.73
C ILE A 422 14.01 22.14 18.96
N ALA A 423 14.11 22.57 17.71
CA ALA A 423 15.31 22.48 16.90
C ALA A 423 16.02 23.83 16.87
N VAL A 424 17.30 23.84 17.25
CA VAL A 424 18.17 25.03 17.14
C VAL A 424 19.26 24.79 16.10
N HIS A 425 19.76 25.87 15.52
CA HIS A 425 20.54 25.84 14.29
C HIS A 425 21.78 24.94 14.34
N THR A 426 22.62 25.03 15.38
CA THR A 426 23.89 24.30 15.48
C THR A 426 23.95 23.33 16.65
N LYS A 427 23.05 23.48 17.64
CA LYS A 427 23.07 22.71 18.90
C LYS A 427 22.00 21.61 18.97
N GLY A 428 21.41 21.22 17.83
CA GLY A 428 20.57 20.03 17.73
C GLY A 428 19.14 20.23 18.24
N VAL A 429 18.60 19.19 18.89
CA VAL A 429 17.17 19.11 19.26
C VAL A 429 17.00 19.01 20.77
N TYR A 430 15.97 19.66 21.30
CA TYR A 430 15.58 19.65 22.71
C TYR A 430 14.12 19.23 22.82
N GLN A 431 13.78 18.59 23.94
CA GLN A 431 12.41 18.31 24.34
C GLN A 431 12.13 19.06 25.64
N TYR A 432 11.16 19.95 25.62
CA TYR A 432 10.70 20.70 26.78
C TYR A 432 9.38 20.12 27.30
N ASP A 433 9.36 19.73 28.57
CA ASP A 433 8.16 19.30 29.28
C ASP A 433 7.42 20.54 29.81
N ILE A 434 6.30 20.86 29.16
CA ILE A 434 5.54 22.09 29.40
C ILE A 434 4.96 22.11 30.81
N GLU A 435 4.56 20.95 31.34
CA GLU A 435 3.94 20.83 32.66
C GLU A 435 4.98 20.95 33.78
N ASN A 436 6.11 20.26 33.63
CA ASN A 436 7.14 20.20 34.67
C ASN A 436 8.19 21.31 34.56
N GLY A 437 8.20 22.06 33.47
CA GLY A 437 9.18 23.12 33.21
C GLY A 437 10.62 22.61 33.05
N LYS A 438 10.78 21.35 32.60
CA LYS A 438 12.09 20.70 32.44
C LYS A 438 12.44 20.58 30.97
N ILE A 439 13.71 20.84 30.64
CA ILE A 439 14.23 20.65 29.29
C ILE A 439 15.22 19.49 29.25
N LYS A 440 15.16 18.71 28.18
CA LYS A 440 16.09 17.62 27.88
C LYS A 440 16.76 17.90 26.54
N PHE A 441 18.09 17.97 26.53
CA PHE A 441 18.87 18.01 25.30
C PHE A 441 18.97 16.60 24.70
N MET A 442 18.61 16.47 23.42
CA MET A 442 18.69 15.21 22.69
C MET A 442 20.07 15.11 22.05
N ASN A 443 20.98 14.42 22.72
CA ASN A 443 22.37 14.23 22.27
C ASN A 443 22.50 13.22 21.11
N TRP A 444 21.78 13.48 20.03
CA TRP A 444 21.69 12.63 18.84
C TRP A 444 22.67 13.00 17.73
N GLY A 445 23.48 14.03 17.94
CA GLY A 445 24.44 14.52 16.93
C GLY A 445 23.75 14.94 15.63
N ILE A 446 22.62 15.64 15.72
CA ILE A 446 21.86 16.14 14.56
C ILE A 446 22.30 17.59 14.28
N PRO A 447 23.14 17.83 13.25
CA PRO A 447 23.47 19.18 12.84
C PRO A 447 22.35 19.78 11.99
N PHE A 448 22.18 21.10 12.07
CA PHE A 448 21.32 21.89 11.18
C PHE A 448 19.90 21.33 10.97
N PRO A 449 19.13 21.06 12.04
CA PRO A 449 17.73 20.70 11.88
C PRO A 449 16.92 21.85 11.27
N THR A 450 16.03 21.53 10.33
CA THR A 450 15.25 22.52 9.55
C THR A 450 13.76 22.41 9.80
N VAL A 451 13.26 21.20 10.05
CA VAL A 451 11.84 20.92 10.26
C VAL A 451 11.68 19.79 11.27
N ILE A 452 10.66 19.87 12.13
CA ILE A 452 10.25 18.80 13.03
C ILE A 452 8.78 18.52 12.73
N GLU A 453 8.47 17.25 12.45
CA GLU A 453 7.10 16.78 12.34
C GLU A 453 6.83 15.61 13.27
N LYS A 454 5.57 15.47 13.67
CA LYS A 454 5.14 14.39 14.57
C LYS A 454 4.15 13.46 13.89
N ARG A 455 4.24 12.19 14.22
CA ARG A 455 3.29 11.17 13.77
C ARG A 455 3.17 10.07 14.79
N GLU A 456 2.10 10.07 15.59
CA GLU A 456 1.84 9.12 16.69
C GLU A 456 3.10 8.75 17.51
N LYS A 457 3.78 7.67 17.11
CA LYS A 457 4.95 7.06 17.77
C LYS A 457 6.30 7.58 17.26
N GLU A 458 6.29 8.43 16.24
CA GLU A 458 7.48 8.90 15.54
C GLU A 458 7.63 10.42 15.66
N ILE A 459 8.89 10.88 15.76
CA ILE A 459 9.29 12.26 15.51
C ILE A 459 10.23 12.28 14.32
N TRP A 460 9.86 13.06 13.31
CA TRP A 460 10.58 13.22 12.06
C TRP A 460 11.34 14.54 12.09
N ILE A 461 12.63 14.49 11.85
CA ILE A 461 13.52 15.67 11.87
C ILE A 461 14.22 15.76 10.53
N GLY A 462 13.89 16.77 9.75
CA GLY A 462 14.64 17.12 8.55
C GLY A 462 15.89 17.91 8.91
N THR A 463 16.93 17.77 8.09
CA THR A 463 18.20 18.48 8.28
C THR A 463 18.70 19.07 6.96
N THR A 464 19.56 20.07 7.06
CA THR A 464 20.44 20.50 5.97
C THR A 464 21.69 19.61 5.96
N GLY A 465 21.90 18.86 4.88
CA GLY A 465 23.09 18.02 4.66
C GLY A 465 23.12 16.62 5.28
N SER A 466 22.16 16.23 6.15
CA SER A 466 22.15 14.89 6.78
C SER A 466 20.90 14.04 6.50
N GLY A 467 19.99 14.51 5.65
CA GLY A 467 18.72 13.85 5.36
C GLY A 467 17.76 13.95 6.55
N ILE A 468 17.07 12.85 6.85
CA ILE A 468 16.04 12.76 7.88
C ILE A 468 16.54 11.91 9.06
N ARG A 469 16.14 12.28 10.27
CA ARG A 469 16.18 11.42 11.47
C ARG A 469 14.76 11.10 11.92
N VAL A 470 14.50 9.82 12.20
CA VAL A 470 13.21 9.34 12.70
C VAL A 470 13.43 8.74 14.08
N PHE A 471 12.86 9.36 15.10
CA PHE A 471 12.88 8.85 16.46
C PHE A 471 11.61 8.07 16.75
N ASP A 472 11.74 6.75 16.94
CA ASP A 472 10.68 5.85 17.40
C ASP A 472 10.62 5.94 18.92
N ARG A 473 9.50 6.46 19.44
CA ARG A 473 9.30 6.73 20.88
C ARG A 473 9.08 5.47 21.70
N GLU A 474 8.58 4.39 21.09
CA GLU A 474 8.32 3.13 21.79
C GLU A 474 9.60 2.32 21.96
N LYS A 475 10.44 2.30 20.92
CA LYS A 475 11.71 1.59 20.94
C LYS A 475 12.87 2.44 21.43
N GLU A 476 12.65 3.74 21.55
CA GLU A 476 13.67 4.75 21.83
C GLU A 476 14.85 4.71 20.83
N THR A 477 14.57 4.33 19.59
CA THR A 477 15.59 4.19 18.53
C THR A 477 15.56 5.36 17.58
N LEU A 478 16.75 5.80 17.14
CA LEU A 478 16.92 6.81 16.12
C LEU A 478 17.36 6.17 14.80
N THR A 479 16.55 6.32 13.75
CA THR A 479 16.87 5.85 12.40
C THR A 479 17.25 7.02 11.50
N LYS A 480 18.25 6.82 10.62
CA LYS A 480 18.61 7.79 9.57
C LYS A 480 18.03 7.35 8.24
N ILE A 481 17.50 8.31 7.48
CA ILE A 481 17.11 8.14 6.08
C ILE A 481 17.80 9.25 5.28
N SER A 482 18.56 8.88 4.25
CA SER A 482 19.41 9.79 3.48
C SER A 482 19.34 9.51 1.98
N ALA A 483 20.13 10.25 1.19
CA ALA A 483 20.22 10.02 -0.24
C ALA A 483 20.71 8.61 -0.61
N ILE A 484 21.57 8.01 0.22
CA ILE A 484 22.06 6.62 0.03
C ILE A 484 20.90 5.62 0.19
N ASP A 485 19.96 5.94 1.07
CA ASP A 485 18.77 5.15 1.36
C ASP A 485 17.69 5.32 0.26
N GLY A 486 17.81 6.38 -0.55
CA GLY A 486 17.01 6.61 -1.74
C GLY A 486 16.30 7.96 -1.81
N LEU A 487 16.44 8.81 -0.79
CA LEU A 487 16.00 10.22 -0.87
C LEU A 487 16.71 10.91 -2.03
N ARG A 488 16.09 11.92 -2.63
CA ARG A 488 16.74 12.67 -3.71
C ARG A 488 17.89 13.54 -3.25
N SER A 489 17.79 14.08 -2.04
CA SER A 489 18.76 14.98 -1.47
C SER A 489 18.81 14.81 0.04
N ASN A 490 19.91 15.27 0.63
CA ASN A 490 20.04 15.38 2.07
C ASN A 490 19.62 16.76 2.59
N GLU A 491 19.18 17.67 1.70
CA GLU A 491 18.77 19.04 2.01
C GLU A 491 17.26 19.13 2.25
N ILE A 492 16.81 18.71 3.43
CA ILE A 492 15.39 18.69 3.78
C ILE A 492 14.95 20.09 4.22
N GLN A 493 13.89 20.62 3.61
CA GLN A 493 13.30 21.91 3.98
C GLN A 493 11.94 21.74 4.64
N GLN A 494 11.12 20.82 4.12
CA GLN A 494 9.76 20.63 4.61
C GLN A 494 9.44 19.13 4.74
N ILE A 495 8.69 18.80 5.78
CA ILE A 495 8.04 17.50 5.94
C ILE A 495 6.56 17.79 6.22
N GLU A 496 5.66 17.16 5.48
CA GLU A 496 4.22 17.20 5.74
C GLU A 496 3.72 15.75 5.82
N ILE A 497 2.99 15.42 6.89
CA ILE A 497 2.53 14.06 7.16
C ILE A 497 1.00 14.03 7.05
N GLU A 498 0.50 13.23 6.12
CA GLU A 498 -0.93 12.95 5.95
C GLU A 498 -1.15 11.43 6.02
N ASP A 499 -1.67 10.95 7.14
CA ASP A 499 -1.90 9.53 7.43
C ASP A 499 -0.64 8.67 7.20
N ASP A 500 -0.61 7.94 6.09
CA ASP A 500 0.45 7.04 5.65
C ASP A 500 1.43 7.70 4.67
N TYR A 501 1.15 8.92 4.21
CA TYR A 501 1.98 9.64 3.24
C TYR A 501 2.82 10.70 3.93
N ILE A 502 4.11 10.68 3.63
CA ILE A 502 5.09 11.64 4.14
C ILE A 502 5.64 12.38 2.93
N TRP A 503 5.26 13.63 2.81
CA TRP A 503 5.72 14.54 1.77
C TRP A 503 7.02 15.20 2.24
N ILE A 504 8.07 15.08 1.45
CA ILE A 504 9.40 15.58 1.76
C ILE A 504 9.74 16.63 0.71
N GLY A 505 9.78 17.89 1.13
CA GLY A 505 10.23 19.02 0.31
C GLY A 505 11.72 19.27 0.51
N TYR A 506 12.45 19.38 -0.60
CA TYR A 506 13.89 19.63 -0.61
C TYR A 506 14.22 21.08 -0.95
N LEU A 507 15.41 21.53 -0.53
CA LEU A 507 15.96 22.81 -0.98
C LEU A 507 16.34 22.80 -2.47
N ASP A 508 16.71 21.64 -3.00
CA ASP A 508 17.39 21.54 -4.30
C ASP A 508 16.86 20.43 -5.22
N ALA A 509 15.89 19.63 -4.77
CA ALA A 509 15.51 18.39 -5.45
C ALA A 509 14.00 18.16 -5.65
N GLY A 510 13.15 19.15 -5.37
CA GLY A 510 11.71 19.05 -5.52
C GLY A 510 11.07 18.32 -4.35
N ILE A 511 10.22 17.33 -4.64
CA ILE A 511 9.44 16.60 -3.64
C ILE A 511 9.63 15.09 -3.80
N ASP A 512 9.79 14.39 -2.68
CA ASP A 512 9.54 12.95 -2.60
C ASP A 512 8.29 12.71 -1.74
N ILE A 513 7.51 11.69 -2.10
CA ILE A 513 6.42 11.17 -1.27
C ILE A 513 6.83 9.78 -0.82
N LEU A 514 6.86 9.59 0.48
CA LEU A 514 7.08 8.30 1.12
C LEU A 514 5.75 7.76 1.66
N TYR A 515 5.26 6.66 1.09
CA TYR A 515 4.19 5.87 1.69
C TYR A 515 4.78 4.98 2.80
N ARG A 516 4.42 5.25 4.04
CA ARG A 516 4.89 4.55 5.25
C ARG A 516 3.69 4.27 6.17
N PRO A 517 2.97 3.15 6.03
CA PRO A 517 1.87 2.85 6.93
C PRO A 517 2.35 2.58 8.36
N LEU A 518 1.52 2.91 9.35
CA LEU A 518 1.85 2.77 10.79
C LEU A 518 2.22 1.32 11.18
N SER A 519 1.76 0.32 10.42
CA SER A 519 2.07 -1.10 10.61
C SER A 519 3.34 -1.58 9.87
N SER A 520 4.15 -0.68 9.30
CA SER A 520 5.29 -1.07 8.46
C SER A 520 6.51 -1.61 9.21
N ILE A 521 7.19 -2.55 8.56
CA ILE A 521 8.53 -3.03 8.93
C ILE A 521 9.51 -1.83 8.88
N PRO A 522 10.49 -1.74 9.82
CA PRO A 522 11.50 -0.68 9.78
C PRO A 522 12.19 -0.56 8.42
N PHE A 523 12.52 0.67 8.04
CA PHE A 523 13.10 1.02 6.73
C PHE A 523 14.36 0.19 6.41
N SER A 524 15.14 -0.16 7.43
CA SER A 524 16.33 -1.02 7.32
C SER A 524 16.07 -2.44 6.83
N ALA A 525 14.84 -2.95 6.94
CA ALA A 525 14.46 -4.28 6.45
C ALA A 525 13.77 -4.25 5.07
N MET A 526 13.56 -3.04 4.51
CA MET A 526 13.23 -2.86 3.08
C MET A 526 14.49 -2.84 2.19
N HIS A 527 15.66 -2.59 2.79
CA HIS A 527 16.97 -2.89 2.23
C HIS A 527 17.37 -4.33 2.57
#